data_AF-A0A3D2SBX8-F1
#
_entry.id   AF-A0A3D2SBX8-F1
#
_cell.length_a   1.000
_cell.length_b   1.000
_cell.length_c   1.000
_cell.angle_alpha   90.00
_cell.angle_beta   90.00
_cell.angle_gamma   90.00
#
_symmetry.space_group_name_H-M   'P 1'
#
loop_
_entity.id
_entity.type
_entity.pdbx_description
1 polymer ?
#
loop_
_entity_poly.entity_id
_entity_poly.type
_entity_poly.pdbx_seq_one_letter_code
_entity_poly.pdbx_strand_id
1 'polypeptide(L)'
;MQLLNTFATTKSNLGKPYIDFEYLLQALKVTLEDNGEAYIASQIPLVNEAVNLSPDNITPQHLQLYSLLFQLINLCEINWAVQHRRKIEEARLTDATGLWADTIAKLLAAGKSADEILNALPEVHMEPVLTAHPTEAKRATVLEHYRELYLLLVQRENNMYNRYEMENIRFNIQQTLYRLWKTGEIYLEKPEVEDELRNILYYLVNVFPDVIAVVHRRLLQAADSNGLDVEKMNVRNAFPRISFGDWVGGDRDGHPLVTAEVTHNTLLQLRLNAFVVIKRKMNLLVQRLSFACSMEDILPAARLRMEEMVVEMGEQIGRAHV
;
A
#
# COMPACT_ATOMS: atom_id res chain seq x y z
N MET A 1 5.96 -37.12 -10.29
CA MET A 1 5.52 -37.12 -11.71
C MET A 1 4.16 -36.44 -11.93
N GLN A 2 3.11 -36.71 -11.12
CA GLN A 2 1.80 -36.05 -11.28
C GLN A 2 1.81 -34.53 -11.02
N LEU A 3 2.48 -34.05 -9.94
CA LEU A 3 2.55 -32.62 -9.60
C LEU A 3 3.25 -31.75 -10.65
N LEU A 4 4.31 -32.26 -11.28
CA LEU A 4 5.05 -31.55 -12.35
C LEU A 4 4.20 -31.41 -13.63
N ASN A 5 3.41 -32.43 -13.97
CA ASN A 5 2.48 -32.36 -15.11
C ASN A 5 1.31 -31.42 -14.82
N THR A 6 0.71 -31.47 -13.63
CA THR A 6 -0.31 -30.49 -13.21
C THR A 6 0.27 -29.08 -13.26
N PHE A 7 1.51 -28.88 -12.80
CA PHE A 7 2.16 -27.57 -12.80
C PHE A 7 2.50 -27.04 -14.20
N ALA A 8 2.99 -27.86 -15.13
CA ALA A 8 3.20 -27.41 -16.51
C ALA A 8 1.88 -26.98 -17.17
N THR A 9 0.79 -27.69 -16.88
CA THR A 9 -0.57 -27.31 -17.30
C THR A 9 -1.05 -26.03 -16.60
N THR A 10 -0.80 -25.87 -15.30
CA THR A 10 -1.09 -24.68 -14.50
C THR A 10 -0.30 -23.45 -14.98
N LYS A 11 0.99 -23.60 -15.31
CA LYS A 11 1.87 -22.56 -15.87
C LYS A 11 1.39 -22.11 -17.26
N SER A 12 0.99 -23.08 -18.09
CA SER A 12 0.35 -22.85 -19.40
C SER A 12 -0.97 -22.09 -19.28
N ASN A 13 -1.78 -22.40 -18.27
CA ASN A 13 -3.13 -21.84 -18.12
C ASN A 13 -3.19 -20.53 -17.32
N LEU A 14 -2.32 -20.33 -16.33
CA LEU A 14 -2.34 -19.16 -15.44
C LEU A 14 -1.38 -18.04 -15.86
N GLY A 15 -0.38 -18.34 -16.70
CA GLY A 15 0.41 -17.32 -17.39
C GLY A 15 1.40 -16.55 -16.50
N LYS A 16 1.38 -15.21 -16.58
CA LYS A 16 2.41 -14.32 -16.03
C LYS A 16 2.68 -14.44 -14.51
N PRO A 17 1.68 -14.57 -13.60
CA PRO A 17 1.95 -14.69 -12.16
C PRO A 17 2.90 -15.85 -11.83
N TYR A 18 2.77 -16.96 -12.55
CA TYR A 18 3.58 -18.17 -12.31
C TYR A 18 5.00 -18.03 -12.86
N ILE A 19 5.21 -17.25 -13.92
CA ILE A 19 6.54 -16.92 -14.43
C ILE A 19 7.27 -16.03 -13.42
N ASP A 20 6.58 -15.03 -12.88
CA ASP A 20 7.14 -14.14 -11.86
C ASP A 20 7.40 -14.90 -10.55
N PHE A 21 6.52 -15.81 -10.17
CA PHE A 21 6.71 -16.66 -8.99
C PHE A 21 7.90 -17.59 -9.16
N GLU A 22 8.01 -18.32 -10.27
CA GLU A 22 9.16 -19.18 -10.58
C GLU A 22 10.48 -18.40 -10.55
N TYR A 23 10.48 -17.17 -11.08
CA TYR A 23 11.64 -16.27 -10.99
C TYR A 23 12.03 -15.96 -9.54
N LEU A 24 11.05 -15.63 -8.68
CA LEU A 24 11.31 -15.38 -7.25
C LEU A 24 11.76 -16.63 -6.51
N LEU A 25 11.23 -17.82 -6.85
CA LEU A 25 11.69 -19.09 -6.29
C LEU A 25 13.14 -19.39 -6.65
N GLN A 26 13.53 -19.14 -7.90
CA GLN A 26 14.90 -19.31 -8.34
C GLN A 26 15.84 -18.31 -7.63
N ALA A 27 15.41 -17.05 -7.48
CA ALA A 27 16.16 -16.05 -6.73
C ALA A 27 16.31 -16.43 -5.25
N LEU A 28 15.24 -16.95 -4.62
CA LEU A 28 15.27 -17.45 -3.25
C LEU A 28 16.20 -18.65 -3.10
N LYS A 29 16.15 -19.61 -4.03
CA LYS A 29 17.05 -20.77 -4.04
C LYS A 29 18.52 -20.35 -4.00
N VAL A 30 18.94 -19.51 -4.95
CA VAL A 30 20.31 -18.97 -5.00
C VAL A 30 20.65 -18.24 -3.70
N THR A 31 19.73 -17.41 -3.21
CA THR A 31 19.93 -16.67 -1.94
C THR A 31 20.17 -17.61 -0.76
N LEU A 32 19.42 -18.71 -0.64
CA LEU A 32 19.60 -19.69 0.44
C LEU A 32 20.90 -20.48 0.27
N GLU A 33 21.22 -20.92 -0.95
CA GLU A 33 22.48 -21.63 -1.26
C GLU A 33 23.71 -20.79 -0.92
N ASP A 34 23.75 -19.53 -1.36
CA ASP A 34 24.84 -18.59 -1.11
C ASP A 34 25.04 -18.28 0.38
N ASN A 35 24.01 -18.51 1.21
CA ASN A 35 24.02 -18.23 2.65
C ASN A 35 24.05 -19.48 3.53
N GLY A 36 24.48 -20.62 2.97
CA GLY A 36 24.72 -21.85 3.72
C GLY A 36 23.48 -22.68 4.06
N GLU A 37 22.33 -22.34 3.48
CA GLU A 37 21.03 -23.00 3.73
C GLU A 37 20.67 -23.97 2.58
N ALA A 38 21.68 -24.61 1.97
CA ALA A 38 21.53 -25.44 0.77
C ALA A 38 20.51 -26.57 0.94
N TYR A 39 20.42 -27.16 2.15
CA TYR A 39 19.40 -28.16 2.45
C TYR A 39 17.98 -27.56 2.34
N ILE A 40 17.70 -26.43 2.97
CA ILE A 40 16.40 -25.76 2.88
C ILE A 40 16.12 -25.31 1.43
N ALA A 41 17.13 -24.81 0.71
CA ALA A 41 17.02 -24.45 -0.70
C ALA A 41 16.58 -25.64 -1.58
N SER A 42 17.04 -26.86 -1.27
CA SER A 42 16.61 -28.10 -1.95
C SER A 42 15.14 -28.47 -1.69
N GLN A 43 14.54 -27.92 -0.63
CA GLN A 43 13.13 -28.15 -0.28
C GLN A 43 12.18 -27.17 -0.96
N ILE A 44 12.68 -26.20 -1.75
CA ILE A 44 11.81 -25.27 -2.49
C ILE A 44 11.08 -26.06 -3.59
N PRO A 45 9.74 -26.13 -3.58
CA PRO A 45 8.97 -26.78 -4.62
C PRO A 45 9.09 -26.02 -5.95
N LEU A 46 8.73 -26.68 -7.05
CA LEU A 46 8.66 -26.13 -8.41
C LEU A 46 10.02 -25.87 -9.10
N VAL A 47 11.06 -25.51 -8.35
CA VAL A 47 12.43 -25.32 -8.86
C VAL A 47 13.36 -26.51 -8.57
N ASN A 48 12.89 -27.48 -7.79
CA ASN A 48 13.57 -28.76 -7.53
C ASN A 48 12.69 -29.92 -7.98
N GLU A 49 13.32 -30.96 -8.56
CA GLU A 49 12.61 -32.13 -9.13
C GLU A 49 11.94 -33.01 -8.07
N ALA A 50 12.50 -33.06 -6.86
CA ALA A 50 11.96 -33.80 -5.73
C ALA A 50 12.15 -32.99 -4.44
N VAL A 51 11.05 -32.77 -3.72
CA VAL A 51 11.04 -32.23 -2.36
C VAL A 51 10.81 -33.42 -1.42
N ASN A 52 11.71 -33.63 -0.47
CA ASN A 52 11.66 -34.81 0.41
C ASN A 52 11.30 -34.39 1.83
N LEU A 53 10.03 -34.00 2.00
CA LEU A 53 9.46 -33.64 3.29
C LEU A 53 8.79 -34.86 3.92
N SER A 54 9.46 -35.47 4.89
CA SER A 54 8.81 -36.39 5.83
C SER A 54 8.22 -35.57 6.99
N PRO A 55 7.00 -35.89 7.49
CA PRO A 55 6.43 -35.26 8.69
C PRO A 55 7.37 -35.28 9.89
N ASP A 56 8.20 -36.33 10.00
CA ASP A 56 9.16 -36.50 11.10
C ASP A 56 10.38 -35.55 11.02
N ASN A 57 10.60 -34.91 9.87
CA ASN A 57 11.76 -34.04 9.60
C ASN A 57 11.40 -32.56 9.41
N ILE A 58 10.16 -32.16 9.71
CA ILE A 58 9.75 -30.75 9.59
C ILE A 58 10.36 -29.94 10.73
N THR A 59 11.09 -28.89 10.36
CA THR A 59 11.71 -27.93 11.29
C THR A 59 11.05 -26.56 11.18
N PRO A 60 11.27 -25.63 12.14
CA PRO A 60 10.78 -24.26 12.02
C PRO A 60 11.22 -23.54 10.73
N GLN A 61 12.42 -23.87 10.21
CA GLN A 61 12.90 -23.33 8.93
C GLN A 61 12.03 -23.79 7.74
N HIS A 62 11.49 -25.00 7.77
CA HIS A 62 10.55 -25.46 6.75
C HIS A 62 9.23 -24.67 6.82
N LEU A 63 8.68 -24.47 8.01
CA LEU A 63 7.46 -23.67 8.19
C LEU A 63 7.67 -22.24 7.70
N GLN A 64 8.82 -21.64 8.03
CA GLN A 64 9.18 -20.32 7.55
C GLN A 64 9.34 -20.28 6.03
N LEU A 65 9.99 -21.29 5.42
CA LEU A 65 10.11 -21.38 3.97
C LEU A 65 8.72 -21.35 3.34
N TYR A 66 7.82 -22.25 3.75
CA TYR A 66 6.48 -22.35 3.19
C TYR A 66 5.62 -21.09 3.43
N SER A 67 5.78 -20.42 4.58
CA SER A 67 5.19 -19.09 4.81
C SER A 67 5.67 -18.10 3.77
N LEU A 68 6.99 -17.99 3.58
CA LEU A 68 7.58 -17.09 2.59
C LEU A 68 7.07 -17.43 1.18
N LEU A 69 7.01 -18.71 0.80
CA LEU A 69 6.49 -19.13 -0.51
C LEU A 69 5.04 -18.67 -0.73
N PHE A 70 4.19 -18.78 0.29
CA PHE A 70 2.80 -18.34 0.23
C PHE A 70 2.69 -16.82 0.05
N GLN A 71 3.56 -16.05 0.71
CA GLN A 71 3.59 -14.60 0.53
C GLN A 71 4.13 -14.20 -0.84
N LEU A 72 5.12 -14.93 -1.37
CA LEU A 72 5.67 -14.68 -2.69
C LEU A 72 4.64 -14.92 -3.80
N ILE A 73 3.85 -16.00 -3.73
CA ILE A 73 2.77 -16.22 -4.71
C ILE A 73 1.69 -15.13 -4.61
N ASN A 74 1.28 -14.76 -3.40
CA ASN A 74 0.31 -13.68 -3.18
C ASN A 74 0.82 -12.35 -3.78
N LEU A 75 2.10 -12.03 -3.58
CA LEU A 75 2.72 -10.83 -4.17
C LEU A 75 2.68 -10.86 -5.70
N CYS A 76 2.99 -12.00 -6.32
CA CYS A 76 2.90 -12.18 -7.76
C CYS A 76 1.46 -12.05 -8.29
N GLU A 77 0.48 -12.62 -7.58
CA GLU A 77 -0.94 -12.52 -7.91
C GLU A 77 -1.45 -11.08 -7.81
N ILE A 78 -1.10 -10.36 -6.74
CA ILE A 78 -1.42 -8.93 -6.57
C ILE A 78 -0.82 -8.11 -7.71
N ASN A 79 0.47 -8.31 -8.02
CA ASN A 79 1.12 -7.59 -9.11
C ASN A 79 0.41 -7.85 -10.44
N TRP A 80 0.11 -9.12 -10.75
CA TRP A 80 -0.61 -9.47 -11.97
C TRP A 80 -2.01 -8.85 -12.02
N ALA A 81 -2.78 -8.90 -10.93
CA ALA A 81 -4.10 -8.30 -10.88
C ALA A 81 -4.04 -6.78 -11.15
N VAL A 82 -3.04 -6.09 -10.58
CA VAL A 82 -2.80 -4.66 -10.85
C VAL A 82 -2.46 -4.42 -12.31
N GLN A 83 -1.57 -5.22 -12.91
CA GLN A 83 -1.17 -5.08 -14.31
C GLN A 83 -2.30 -5.42 -15.29
N HIS A 84 -3.07 -6.45 -14.99
CA HIS A 84 -4.24 -6.84 -15.76
C HIS A 84 -5.29 -5.73 -15.73
N ARG A 85 -5.58 -5.16 -14.55
CA ARG A 85 -6.44 -3.99 -14.42
C ARG A 85 -5.94 -2.81 -15.25
N ARG A 86 -4.65 -2.47 -15.18
CA ARG A 86 -4.08 -1.37 -15.98
C ARG A 86 -4.29 -1.57 -17.48
N LYS A 87 -4.13 -2.79 -17.99
CA LYS A 87 -4.38 -3.10 -19.41
C LYS A 87 -5.86 -2.90 -19.80
N ILE A 88 -6.78 -3.28 -18.91
CA ILE A 88 -8.22 -3.03 -19.12
C ILE A 88 -8.49 -1.52 -19.13
N GLU A 89 -7.98 -0.79 -18.13
CA GLU A 89 -8.16 0.67 -18.00
C GLU A 89 -7.58 1.45 -19.19
N GLU A 90 -6.42 1.02 -19.71
CA GLU A 90 -5.77 1.61 -20.89
C GLU A 90 -6.64 1.47 -22.14
N ALA A 91 -7.28 0.31 -22.33
CA ALA A 91 -8.18 0.10 -23.46
C ALA A 91 -9.46 0.92 -23.31
N ARG A 92 -10.11 0.84 -22.14
CA ARG A 92 -11.26 1.65 -21.77
C ARG A 92 -11.49 1.62 -20.26
N LEU A 93 -11.47 2.78 -19.60
CA LEU A 93 -11.65 2.86 -18.14
C LEU A 93 -12.95 2.21 -17.64
N THR A 94 -14.04 2.26 -18.42
CA THR A 94 -15.33 1.69 -18.06
C THR A 94 -15.40 0.16 -18.14
N ASP A 95 -14.42 -0.50 -18.75
CA ASP A 95 -14.36 -1.97 -18.81
C ASP A 95 -13.85 -2.58 -17.48
N ALA A 96 -13.21 -1.76 -16.64
CA ALA A 96 -12.79 -2.16 -15.31
C ALA A 96 -14.00 -2.19 -14.36
N THR A 97 -14.70 -3.34 -14.37
CA THR A 97 -15.96 -3.56 -13.66
C THR A 97 -15.84 -3.28 -12.15
N GLY A 98 -16.82 -2.57 -11.61
CA GLY A 98 -16.90 -2.24 -10.17
C GLY A 98 -16.03 -1.07 -9.74
N LEU A 99 -15.34 -0.40 -10.67
CA LEU A 99 -14.59 0.83 -10.40
C LEU A 99 -15.40 2.07 -10.79
N TRP A 100 -14.93 3.25 -10.35
CA TRP A 100 -15.63 4.52 -10.54
C TRP A 100 -16.13 4.77 -11.96
N ALA A 101 -15.33 4.49 -12.98
CA ALA A 101 -15.71 4.74 -14.37
C ALA A 101 -16.90 3.86 -14.81
N ASP A 102 -16.88 2.58 -14.49
CA ASP A 102 -18.00 1.64 -14.73
C ASP A 102 -19.25 2.05 -13.94
N THR A 103 -19.10 2.39 -12.66
CA THR A 103 -20.23 2.82 -11.82
C THR A 103 -20.88 4.11 -12.32
N ILE A 104 -20.09 5.12 -12.70
CA ILE A 104 -20.62 6.37 -13.27
C ILE A 104 -21.32 6.10 -14.60
N ALA A 105 -20.73 5.28 -15.48
CA ALA A 105 -21.34 4.90 -16.75
C ALA A 105 -22.71 4.22 -16.54
N LYS A 106 -22.82 3.32 -15.56
CA LYS A 106 -24.08 2.65 -15.19
C LYS A 106 -25.13 3.63 -14.68
N LEU A 107 -24.75 4.63 -13.88
CA LEU A 107 -25.67 5.66 -13.39
C LEU A 107 -26.19 6.54 -14.53
N LEU A 108 -25.32 6.97 -15.44
CA LEU A 108 -25.70 7.72 -16.64
C LEU A 108 -26.64 6.90 -17.53
N ALA A 109 -26.35 5.62 -17.76
CA ALA A 109 -27.20 4.70 -18.51
C ALA A 109 -28.56 4.46 -17.86
N ALA A 110 -28.64 4.57 -16.52
CA ALA A 110 -29.88 4.53 -15.76
C ALA A 110 -30.67 5.86 -15.77
N GLY A 111 -30.23 6.85 -16.56
CA GLY A 111 -30.91 8.13 -16.74
C GLY A 111 -30.59 9.18 -15.66
N LYS A 112 -29.57 8.95 -14.82
CA LYS A 112 -29.10 9.98 -13.87
C LYS A 112 -28.30 11.04 -14.60
N SER A 113 -28.64 12.30 -14.37
CA SER A 113 -27.89 13.44 -14.89
C SER A 113 -26.55 13.59 -14.19
N ALA A 114 -25.58 14.22 -14.86
CA ALA A 114 -24.28 14.53 -14.28
C ALA A 114 -24.42 15.37 -12.99
N ASP A 115 -25.37 16.32 -12.95
CA ASP A 115 -25.64 17.13 -11.77
C ASP A 115 -26.18 16.30 -10.59
N GLU A 116 -27.09 15.35 -10.85
CA GLU A 116 -27.56 14.44 -9.80
C GLU A 116 -26.42 13.60 -9.21
N ILE A 117 -25.53 13.08 -10.06
CA ILE A 117 -24.38 12.28 -9.62
C ILE A 117 -23.44 13.15 -8.77
N LEU A 118 -23.06 14.34 -9.26
CA LEU A 118 -22.16 15.25 -8.54
C LEU A 118 -22.75 15.71 -7.19
N ASN A 119 -24.06 15.92 -7.12
CA ASN A 119 -24.72 16.32 -5.88
C ASN A 119 -24.85 15.16 -4.87
N ALA A 120 -24.86 13.91 -5.34
CA ALA A 120 -24.95 12.74 -4.47
C ALA A 120 -23.59 12.32 -3.87
N LEU A 121 -22.47 12.61 -4.55
CA LEU A 121 -21.13 12.20 -4.11
C LEU A 121 -20.77 12.65 -2.68
N PRO A 122 -21.00 13.91 -2.25
CA PRO A 122 -20.74 14.36 -0.89
C PRO A 122 -21.51 13.62 0.21
N GLU A 123 -22.68 13.06 -0.12
CA GLU A 123 -23.53 12.32 0.81
C GLU A 123 -23.01 10.90 1.08
N VAL A 124 -22.10 10.40 0.25
CA VAL A 124 -21.49 9.09 0.43
C VAL A 124 -20.43 9.16 1.53
N HIS A 125 -20.66 8.45 2.63
CA HIS A 125 -19.72 8.32 3.73
C HIS A 125 -19.21 6.87 3.85
N MET A 126 -17.89 6.70 3.78
CA MET A 126 -17.21 5.44 4.02
C MET A 126 -16.31 5.56 5.26
N GLU A 127 -16.46 4.62 6.19
CA GLU A 127 -15.62 4.53 7.38
C GLU A 127 -15.13 3.09 7.61
N PRO A 128 -13.98 2.69 7.03
CA PRO A 128 -13.34 1.43 7.39
C PRO A 128 -12.86 1.49 8.84
N VAL A 129 -13.21 0.48 9.64
CA VAL A 129 -12.78 0.35 11.04
C VAL A 129 -11.64 -0.65 11.11
N LEU A 130 -10.49 -0.20 11.58
CA LEU A 130 -9.30 -1.03 11.75
C LEU A 130 -9.43 -1.87 13.02
N THR A 131 -9.12 -3.15 12.90
CA THR A 131 -9.15 -4.10 14.03
C THR A 131 -7.78 -4.76 14.16
N ALA A 132 -7.46 -5.22 15.36
CA ALA A 132 -6.32 -6.11 15.56
C ALA A 132 -6.51 -7.39 14.75
N HIS A 133 -5.45 -7.88 14.11
CA HIS A 133 -5.49 -9.17 13.43
C HIS A 133 -4.91 -10.24 14.35
N PRO A 134 -5.73 -11.17 14.89
CA PRO A 134 -5.32 -12.06 15.98
C PRO A 134 -4.21 -13.06 15.60
N THR A 135 -3.94 -13.25 14.31
CA THR A 135 -3.00 -14.26 13.79
C THR A 135 -2.02 -13.75 12.72
N GLU A 136 -2.12 -12.49 12.27
CA GLU A 136 -1.26 -11.93 11.20
C GLU A 136 -0.70 -10.56 11.56
N ALA A 137 -0.41 -10.29 12.83
CA ALA A 137 0.44 -9.16 13.14
C ALA A 137 1.80 -9.42 12.46
N LYS A 138 2.08 -8.84 11.29
CA LYS A 138 3.43 -8.86 10.70
C LYS A 138 4.18 -7.66 11.26
N ARG A 139 5.46 -7.82 11.61
CA ARG A 139 6.29 -6.67 12.01
C ARG A 139 6.29 -5.65 10.88
N ALA A 140 6.21 -4.36 11.21
CA ALA A 140 6.28 -3.28 10.22
C ALA A 140 7.52 -3.40 9.31
N THR A 141 8.64 -3.87 9.85
CA THR A 141 9.87 -4.15 9.09
C THR A 141 9.70 -5.21 8.02
N VAL A 142 8.95 -6.29 8.31
CA VAL A 142 8.64 -7.36 7.35
C VAL A 142 7.72 -6.84 6.25
N LEU A 143 6.72 -6.04 6.61
CA LEU A 143 5.83 -5.39 5.63
C LEU A 143 6.61 -4.48 4.68
N GLU A 144 7.59 -3.73 5.19
CA GLU A 144 8.49 -2.91 4.37
C GLU A 144 9.35 -3.74 3.42
N HIS A 145 9.91 -4.86 3.87
CA HIS A 145 10.64 -5.76 2.98
C HIS A 145 9.75 -6.37 1.89
N TYR A 146 8.50 -6.71 2.20
CA TYR A 146 7.53 -7.15 1.19
C TYR A 146 7.18 -6.05 0.20
N ARG A 147 7.01 -4.81 0.67
CA ARG A 147 6.78 -3.65 -0.17
C ARG A 147 7.96 -3.40 -1.11
N GLU A 148 9.19 -3.47 -0.60
CA GLU A 148 10.41 -3.34 -1.39
C GLU A 148 10.48 -4.42 -2.47
N LEU A 149 10.24 -5.69 -2.10
CA LEU A 149 10.21 -6.80 -3.04
C LEU A 149 9.15 -6.60 -4.14
N TYR A 150 7.96 -6.11 -3.77
CA TYR A 150 6.90 -5.78 -4.72
C TYR A 150 7.33 -4.69 -5.70
N LEU A 151 7.96 -3.61 -5.21
CA LEU A 151 8.45 -2.52 -6.06
C LEU A 151 9.55 -2.99 -7.01
N LEU A 152 10.46 -3.86 -6.56
CA LEU A 152 11.49 -4.47 -7.41
C LEU A 152 10.86 -5.37 -8.48
N LEU A 153 9.80 -6.12 -8.14
CA LEU A 153 9.07 -6.92 -9.12
C LEU A 153 8.41 -6.03 -10.18
N VAL A 154 7.79 -4.92 -9.77
CA VAL A 154 7.20 -3.93 -10.69
C VAL A 154 8.28 -3.29 -11.58
N GLN A 155 9.44 -2.92 -11.01
CA GLN A 155 10.57 -2.35 -11.77
C GLN A 155 11.09 -3.32 -12.82
N ARG A 156 11.19 -4.62 -12.51
CA ARG A 156 11.62 -5.67 -13.44
C ARG A 156 10.74 -5.76 -14.69
N GLU A 157 9.49 -5.30 -14.64
CA GLU A 157 8.60 -5.29 -15.81
C GLU A 157 8.90 -4.16 -16.81
N ASN A 158 9.82 -3.25 -16.47
CA ASN A 158 10.19 -2.16 -17.35
C ASN A 158 11.09 -2.66 -18.50
N ASN A 159 10.54 -2.63 -19.72
CA ASN A 159 11.23 -3.06 -20.92
C ASN A 159 12.36 -2.10 -21.38
N MET A 160 12.51 -0.93 -20.76
CA MET A 160 13.55 0.03 -21.12
C MET A 160 14.90 -0.24 -20.46
N TYR A 161 14.97 -1.14 -19.47
CA TYR A 161 16.21 -1.39 -18.75
C TYR A 161 17.21 -2.22 -19.55
N ASN A 162 18.48 -1.84 -19.45
CA ASN A 162 19.58 -2.59 -20.01
C ASN A 162 19.94 -3.79 -19.12
N ARG A 163 20.83 -4.66 -19.61
CA ARG A 163 21.23 -5.89 -18.91
C ARG A 163 21.79 -5.64 -17.51
N TYR A 164 22.62 -4.62 -17.32
CA TYR A 164 23.25 -4.33 -16.03
C TYR A 164 22.24 -3.80 -15.01
N GLU A 165 21.26 -3.00 -15.46
CA GLU A 165 20.15 -2.54 -14.61
C GLU A 165 19.27 -3.72 -14.17
N MET A 166 18.99 -4.65 -15.08
CA MET A 166 18.24 -5.89 -14.76
C MET A 166 19.02 -6.80 -13.79
N GLU A 167 20.33 -6.88 -13.92
CA GLU A 167 21.19 -7.61 -12.98
C GLU A 167 21.20 -6.95 -11.60
N ASN A 168 21.20 -5.62 -11.51
CA ASN A 168 21.09 -4.90 -10.26
C ASN A 168 19.73 -5.10 -9.59
N ILE A 169 18.63 -5.10 -10.35
CA ILE A 169 17.30 -5.44 -9.83
C ILE A 169 17.28 -6.86 -9.27
N ARG A 170 17.84 -7.83 -10.00
CA ARG A 170 17.96 -9.22 -9.52
C ARG A 170 18.75 -9.30 -8.21
N PHE A 171 19.88 -8.60 -8.13
CA PHE A 171 20.69 -8.54 -6.91
C PHE A 171 19.88 -7.97 -5.73
N ASN A 172 19.17 -6.86 -5.93
CA ASN A 172 18.34 -6.25 -4.89
C ASN A 172 17.19 -7.16 -4.45
N ILE A 173 16.61 -7.93 -5.38
CA ILE A 173 15.60 -8.96 -5.06
C ILE A 173 16.21 -10.02 -4.13
N GLN A 174 17.39 -10.55 -4.46
CA GLN A 174 18.09 -11.54 -3.61
C GLN A 174 18.41 -10.97 -2.22
N GLN A 175 18.88 -9.73 -2.14
CA GLN A 175 19.13 -9.06 -0.85
C GLN A 175 17.85 -8.91 -0.02
N THR A 176 16.72 -8.60 -0.66
CA THR A 176 15.42 -8.46 0.00
C THR A 176 14.90 -9.80 0.50
N LEU A 177 15.02 -10.85 -0.32
CA LEU A 177 14.67 -12.23 0.06
C LEU A 177 15.54 -12.72 1.22
N TYR A 178 16.83 -12.38 1.23
CA TYR A 178 17.73 -12.68 2.34
C TYR A 178 17.26 -12.02 3.64
N ARG A 179 16.89 -10.72 3.60
CA ARG A 179 16.35 -10.03 4.78
C ARG A 179 15.05 -10.64 5.26
N LEU A 180 14.12 -11.00 4.37
CA LEU A 180 12.89 -11.71 4.72
C LEU A 180 13.21 -13.05 5.41
N TRP A 181 14.15 -13.83 4.86
CA TRP A 181 14.59 -15.10 5.44
C TRP A 181 15.26 -14.95 6.80
N LYS A 182 16.14 -13.97 7.01
CA LYS A 182 16.80 -13.81 8.31
C LYS A 182 15.93 -13.11 9.35
N THR A 183 14.99 -12.28 8.92
CA THR A 183 14.06 -11.60 9.83
C THR A 183 13.06 -12.60 10.40
N GLY A 184 12.45 -13.45 9.56
CA GLY A 184 11.41 -14.38 9.98
C GLY A 184 10.04 -13.73 10.14
N GLU A 185 9.00 -14.49 9.79
CA GLU A 185 7.60 -14.04 9.77
C GLU A 185 6.75 -14.57 10.91
N ILE A 186 7.09 -15.74 11.44
CA ILE A 186 6.27 -16.42 12.43
C ILE A 186 6.56 -15.79 13.80
N TYR A 187 5.53 -15.20 14.38
CA TYR A 187 5.55 -14.80 15.79
C TYR A 187 5.56 -16.07 16.63
N LEU A 188 6.60 -16.21 17.45
CA LEU A 188 6.65 -17.26 18.47
C LEU A 188 5.81 -16.87 19.71
N GLU A 189 5.44 -15.59 19.85
CA GLU A 189 4.72 -15.03 21.01
C GLU A 189 3.55 -14.14 20.56
N LYS A 190 2.50 -14.06 21.38
CA LYS A 190 1.31 -13.23 21.10
C LYS A 190 1.71 -11.73 21.15
N PRO A 191 1.39 -10.92 20.11
CA PRO A 191 1.74 -9.51 20.10
C PRO A 191 1.08 -8.74 21.26
N GLU A 192 1.78 -7.74 21.79
CA GLU A 192 1.22 -6.82 22.77
C GLU A 192 0.28 -5.81 22.08
N VAL A 193 -0.66 -5.22 22.83
CA VAL A 193 -1.59 -4.21 22.30
C VAL A 193 -0.83 -3.01 21.69
N GLU A 194 0.35 -2.70 22.22
CA GLU A 194 1.22 -1.65 21.69
C GLU A 194 1.78 -1.97 20.30
N ASP A 195 2.05 -3.23 20.00
CA ASP A 195 2.54 -3.67 18.68
C ASP A 195 1.42 -3.62 17.64
N GLU A 196 0.21 -4.01 18.04
CA GLU A 196 -1.00 -3.88 17.20
C GLU A 196 -1.27 -2.40 16.86
N LEU A 197 -1.19 -1.53 17.86
CA LEU A 197 -1.36 -0.09 17.68
C LEU A 197 -0.30 0.47 16.74
N ARG A 198 0.96 0.07 16.91
CA ARG A 198 2.07 0.51 16.06
C ARG A 198 1.86 0.12 14.60
N ASN A 199 1.34 -1.08 14.37
CA ASN A 199 1.01 -1.54 13.02
C ASN A 199 -0.08 -0.67 12.39
N ILE A 200 -1.15 -0.37 13.12
CA ILE A 200 -2.23 0.51 12.63
C ILE A 200 -1.74 1.94 12.38
N LEU A 201 -0.96 2.49 13.30
CA LEU A 201 -0.35 3.82 13.14
C LEU A 201 0.52 3.89 11.89
N TYR A 202 1.23 2.82 11.54
CA TYR A 202 1.99 2.79 10.29
C TYR A 202 1.09 3.04 9.07
N TYR A 203 -0.07 2.40 8.97
CA TYR A 203 -1.00 2.63 7.86
C TYR A 203 -1.64 4.02 7.90
N LEU A 204 -2.12 4.47 9.06
CA LEU A 204 -2.72 5.78 9.25
C LEU A 204 -1.75 6.93 8.91
N VAL A 205 -0.47 6.75 9.20
CA VAL A 205 0.55 7.78 8.99
C VAL A 205 1.19 7.68 7.62
N ASN A 206 1.53 6.50 7.13
CA ASN A 206 2.40 6.34 5.95
C ASN A 206 1.69 5.84 4.69
N VAL A 207 0.50 5.26 4.81
CA VAL A 207 -0.20 4.63 3.68
C VAL A 207 -1.46 5.40 3.31
N PHE A 208 -2.43 5.49 4.22
CA PHE A 208 -3.74 6.05 3.91
C PHE A 208 -3.73 7.52 3.47
N PRO A 209 -2.92 8.43 4.04
CA PRO A 209 -2.89 9.82 3.58
C PRO A 209 -2.52 9.97 2.08
N ASP A 210 -1.73 9.05 1.55
CA ASP A 210 -1.36 9.06 0.13
C ASP A 210 -2.40 8.31 -0.72
N VAL A 211 -2.99 7.23 -0.19
CA VAL A 211 -4.08 6.50 -0.86
C VAL A 211 -5.30 7.38 -1.12
N ILE A 212 -5.70 8.24 -0.17
CA ILE A 212 -6.84 9.15 -0.36
C ILE A 212 -6.64 10.04 -1.59
N ALA A 213 -5.44 10.60 -1.78
CA ALA A 213 -5.12 11.40 -2.95
C ALA A 213 -5.18 10.58 -4.26
N VAL A 214 -4.79 9.29 -4.22
CA VAL A 214 -4.92 8.39 -5.36
C VAL A 214 -6.39 8.09 -5.68
N VAL A 215 -7.22 7.85 -4.67
CA VAL A 215 -8.66 7.60 -4.83
C VAL A 215 -9.36 8.82 -5.45
N HIS A 216 -9.11 10.02 -4.92
CA HIS A 216 -9.66 11.26 -5.48
C HIS A 216 -9.25 11.47 -6.94
N ARG A 217 -7.96 11.29 -7.25
CA ARG A 217 -7.48 11.41 -8.63
C ARG A 217 -8.15 10.41 -9.57
N ARG A 218 -8.32 9.16 -9.14
CA ARG A 218 -9.00 8.12 -9.94
C ARG A 218 -10.48 8.42 -10.15
N LEU A 219 -11.15 9.02 -9.16
CA LEU A 219 -12.53 9.48 -9.33
C LEU A 219 -12.62 10.63 -10.35
N LEU A 220 -11.70 11.60 -10.31
CA LEU A 220 -11.65 12.69 -11.30
C LEU A 220 -11.41 12.16 -12.72
N GLN A 221 -10.48 11.22 -12.89
CA GLN A 221 -10.24 10.55 -14.18
C GLN A 221 -11.49 9.80 -14.68
N ALA A 222 -12.18 9.11 -13.78
CA ALA A 222 -13.41 8.41 -14.11
C ALA A 222 -14.55 9.37 -14.50
N ALA A 223 -14.68 10.50 -13.79
CA ALA A 223 -15.64 11.55 -14.11
C ALA A 223 -15.37 12.14 -15.50
N ASP A 224 -14.13 12.54 -15.78
CA ASP A 224 -13.70 13.07 -17.08
C ASP A 224 -13.98 12.09 -18.22
N SER A 225 -13.59 10.81 -18.05
CA SER A 225 -13.82 9.76 -19.05
C SER A 225 -15.30 9.49 -19.37
N ASN A 226 -16.20 9.87 -18.47
CA ASN A 226 -17.65 9.75 -18.62
C ASN A 226 -18.33 11.09 -19.00
N GLY A 227 -17.55 12.15 -19.28
CA GLY A 227 -18.06 13.45 -19.68
C GLY A 227 -18.69 14.28 -18.55
N LEU A 228 -18.35 14.00 -17.29
CA LEU A 228 -18.71 14.86 -16.17
C LEU A 228 -17.76 16.08 -16.12
N ASP A 229 -18.29 17.22 -15.68
CA ASP A 229 -17.51 18.45 -15.52
C ASP A 229 -16.62 18.39 -14.26
N VAL A 230 -15.33 18.16 -14.50
CA VAL A 230 -14.29 18.04 -13.46
C VAL A 230 -14.07 19.36 -12.70
N GLU A 231 -14.14 20.50 -13.40
CA GLU A 231 -13.97 21.81 -12.75
C GLU A 231 -15.12 22.07 -11.80
N LYS A 232 -16.34 21.80 -12.24
CA LYS A 232 -17.54 21.87 -11.39
C LYS A 232 -17.46 20.91 -10.20
N MET A 233 -16.93 19.71 -10.40
CA MET A 233 -16.69 18.75 -9.32
C MET A 233 -15.70 19.28 -8.27
N ASN A 234 -14.58 19.87 -8.69
CA ASN A 234 -13.58 20.47 -7.81
C ASN A 234 -14.14 21.68 -7.05
N VAL A 235 -14.82 22.61 -7.75
CA VAL A 235 -15.43 23.81 -7.15
C VAL A 235 -16.49 23.44 -6.12
N ARG A 236 -17.29 22.40 -6.37
CA ARG A 236 -18.31 21.90 -5.44
C ARG A 236 -17.75 21.00 -4.35
N ASN A 237 -16.47 20.65 -4.40
CA ASN A 237 -15.86 19.61 -3.57
C ASN A 237 -16.70 18.31 -3.57
N ALA A 238 -17.14 17.89 -4.75
CA ALA A 238 -18.03 16.75 -4.95
C ALA A 238 -17.28 15.41 -4.83
N PHE A 239 -16.80 15.10 -3.62
CA PHE A 239 -16.08 13.88 -3.27
C PHE A 239 -16.78 13.16 -2.12
N PRO A 240 -16.78 11.81 -2.10
CA PRO A 240 -17.20 11.04 -0.94
C PRO A 240 -16.40 11.40 0.31
N ARG A 241 -17.07 11.37 1.47
CA ARG A 241 -16.39 11.48 2.75
C ARG A 241 -15.76 10.14 3.10
N ILE A 242 -14.45 10.15 3.35
CA ILE A 242 -13.71 8.99 3.83
C ILE A 242 -13.13 9.32 5.21
N SER A 243 -13.53 8.53 6.22
CA SER A 243 -12.92 8.53 7.55
C SER A 243 -12.39 7.14 7.87
N PHE A 244 -11.64 7.02 8.97
CA PHE A 244 -11.14 5.74 9.45
C PHE A 244 -11.50 5.61 10.93
N GLY A 245 -12.08 4.46 11.30
CA GLY A 245 -12.27 4.05 12.69
C GLY A 245 -11.13 3.15 13.15
N ASP A 246 -10.98 3.00 14.47
CA ASP A 246 -9.98 2.12 15.07
C ASP A 246 -10.57 1.47 16.33
N TRP A 247 -10.41 0.15 16.44
CA TRP A 247 -10.75 -0.64 17.62
C TRP A 247 -9.54 -0.96 18.48
N VAL A 248 -8.31 -0.82 17.98
CA VAL A 248 -7.12 -1.24 18.72
C VAL A 248 -6.84 -0.31 19.88
N GLY A 249 -6.68 -0.89 21.06
CA GLY A 249 -6.59 -0.15 22.33
C GLY A 249 -7.92 0.45 22.82
N GLY A 250 -9.02 0.26 22.09
CA GLY A 250 -10.36 0.69 22.49
C GLY A 250 -11.30 -0.48 22.84
N ASP A 251 -11.32 -1.51 22.00
CA ASP A 251 -12.15 -2.70 22.17
C ASP A 251 -11.66 -3.53 23.36
N ARG A 252 -12.56 -3.75 24.32
CA ARG A 252 -12.30 -4.45 25.58
C ARG A 252 -13.16 -5.70 25.73
N ASP A 253 -13.96 -6.03 24.73
CA ASP A 253 -14.80 -7.22 24.78
C ASP A 253 -13.93 -8.48 24.78
N GLY A 254 -13.95 -9.23 25.88
CA GLY A 254 -13.10 -10.41 26.07
C GLY A 254 -11.58 -10.15 26.15
N HIS A 255 -11.13 -8.89 26.21
CA HIS A 255 -9.70 -8.54 26.15
C HIS A 255 -9.19 -7.83 27.43
N PRO A 256 -8.78 -8.58 28.48
CA PRO A 256 -8.42 -8.01 29.78
C PRO A 256 -7.18 -7.10 29.75
N LEU A 257 -6.37 -7.16 28.69
CA LEU A 257 -5.18 -6.31 28.51
C LEU A 257 -5.51 -4.90 28.00
N VAL A 258 -6.73 -4.64 27.52
CA VAL A 258 -7.15 -3.29 27.10
C VAL A 258 -7.70 -2.54 28.31
N THR A 259 -6.79 -1.91 29.05
CA THR A 259 -7.12 -1.09 30.23
C THR A 259 -7.48 0.35 29.85
N ALA A 260 -8.02 1.11 30.79
CA ALA A 260 -8.28 2.54 30.58
C ALA A 260 -7.00 3.34 30.27
N GLU A 261 -5.87 2.94 30.84
CA GLU A 261 -4.56 3.53 30.57
C GLU A 261 -4.09 3.24 29.14
N VAL A 262 -4.28 2.01 28.66
CA VAL A 262 -4.02 1.63 27.26
C VAL A 262 -4.86 2.49 26.32
N THR A 263 -6.17 2.61 26.55
CA THR A 263 -7.04 3.46 25.71
C THR A 263 -6.60 4.93 25.71
N HIS A 264 -6.24 5.47 26.88
CA HIS A 264 -5.75 6.84 26.99
C HIS A 264 -4.46 7.04 26.18
N ASN A 265 -3.50 6.13 26.31
CA ASN A 265 -2.23 6.18 25.58
C ASN A 265 -2.45 6.03 24.07
N THR A 266 -3.34 5.14 23.64
CA THR A 266 -3.76 5.01 22.24
C THR A 266 -4.27 6.34 21.67
N LEU A 267 -5.19 7.01 22.36
CA LEU A 267 -5.74 8.30 21.92
C LEU A 267 -4.67 9.39 21.81
N LEU A 268 -3.71 9.43 22.74
CA LEU A 268 -2.57 10.35 22.68
C LEU A 268 -1.68 10.05 21.46
N GLN A 269 -1.38 8.78 21.19
CA GLN A 269 -0.58 8.38 20.04
C GLN A 269 -1.26 8.73 18.72
N LEU A 270 -2.56 8.46 18.59
CA LEU A 270 -3.35 8.85 17.42
C LEU A 270 -3.30 10.37 17.19
N ARG A 271 -3.51 11.16 18.24
CA ARG A 271 -3.46 12.63 18.17
C ARG A 271 -2.07 13.14 17.78
N LEU A 272 -1.01 12.62 18.40
CA LEU A 272 0.37 13.01 18.09
C LEU A 272 0.71 12.71 16.62
N ASN A 273 0.38 11.52 16.15
CA ASN A 273 0.66 11.09 14.79
C ASN A 273 -0.16 11.85 13.74
N ALA A 274 -1.39 12.30 14.08
CA ALA A 274 -2.14 13.22 13.24
C ALA A 274 -1.36 14.54 12.99
N PHE A 275 -0.75 15.12 14.03
CA PHE A 275 0.11 16.30 13.86
C PHE A 275 1.34 16.02 13.01
N VAL A 276 1.95 14.83 13.12
CA VAL A 276 3.08 14.42 12.27
C VAL A 276 2.66 14.40 10.80
N VAL A 277 1.50 13.81 10.47
CA VAL A 277 0.98 13.78 9.10
C VAL A 277 0.71 15.19 8.58
N ILE A 278 0.03 16.03 9.36
CA ILE A 278 -0.30 17.42 8.99
C ILE A 278 0.98 18.21 8.73
N LYS A 279 1.95 18.16 9.65
CA LYS A 279 3.24 18.86 9.51
C LYS A 279 3.99 18.42 8.25
N ARG A 280 4.01 17.11 7.96
CA ARG A 280 4.66 16.59 6.75
C ARG A 280 3.98 17.13 5.47
N LYS A 281 2.65 17.17 5.43
CA LYS A 281 1.90 17.71 4.28
C LYS A 281 2.08 19.22 4.14
N MET A 282 2.09 19.98 5.24
CA MET A 282 2.39 21.42 5.24
C MET A 282 3.78 21.71 4.69
N ASN A 283 4.81 20.99 5.15
CA ASN A 283 6.17 21.18 4.65
C ASN A 283 6.28 20.93 3.14
N LEU A 284 5.59 19.90 2.63
CA LEU A 284 5.53 19.64 1.19
C LEU A 284 4.80 20.75 0.42
N LEU A 285 3.74 21.32 0.99
CA LEU A 285 3.04 22.47 0.40
C LEU A 285 3.94 23.70 0.35
N VAL A 286 4.67 24.01 1.42
CA VAL A 286 5.63 25.13 1.44
C VAL A 286 6.68 24.98 0.34
N GLN A 287 7.19 23.77 0.12
CA GLN A 287 8.17 23.50 -0.94
C GLN A 287 7.59 23.63 -2.36
N ARG A 288 6.29 23.39 -2.54
CA ARG A 288 5.63 23.39 -3.87
C ARG A 288 4.95 24.70 -4.22
N LEU A 289 4.53 25.48 -3.22
CA LEU A 289 3.90 26.79 -3.39
C LEU A 289 4.96 27.89 -3.50
N SER A 290 5.93 27.71 -4.39
CA SER A 290 7.00 28.68 -4.66
C SER A 290 6.58 29.70 -5.73
N PHE A 291 5.29 30.05 -5.77
CA PHE A 291 4.77 31.01 -6.75
C PHE A 291 5.24 32.42 -6.39
N ALA A 292 5.82 33.12 -7.35
CA ALA A 292 5.94 34.57 -7.25
C ALA A 292 4.54 35.17 -7.43
N CYS A 293 4.03 35.83 -6.41
CA CYS A 293 2.71 36.43 -6.40
C CYS A 293 2.78 37.82 -5.78
N SER A 294 2.14 38.80 -6.40
CA SER A 294 1.99 40.12 -5.78
C SER A 294 1.09 39.98 -4.56
N MET A 295 1.40 40.69 -3.47
CA MET A 295 0.53 40.72 -2.28
C MET A 295 -0.90 41.15 -2.62
N GLU A 296 -1.09 41.91 -3.69
CA GLU A 296 -2.39 42.38 -4.17
C GLU A 296 -3.29 41.24 -4.67
N ASP A 297 -2.69 40.20 -5.26
CA ASP A 297 -3.39 39.03 -5.83
C ASP A 297 -3.70 37.96 -4.79
N ILE A 298 -3.13 38.07 -3.58
CA ILE A 298 -3.38 37.16 -2.47
C ILE A 298 -4.74 37.46 -1.83
N LEU A 299 -5.48 36.39 -1.49
CA LEU A 299 -6.75 36.46 -0.77
C LEU A 299 -6.61 37.35 0.49
N PRO A 300 -7.54 38.30 0.74
CA PRO A 300 -7.43 39.24 1.85
C PRO A 300 -7.20 38.60 3.23
N ALA A 301 -7.86 37.47 3.50
CA ALA A 301 -7.70 36.73 4.75
C ALA A 301 -6.27 36.15 4.91
N ALA A 302 -5.66 35.69 3.82
CA ALA A 302 -4.29 35.18 3.84
C ALA A 302 -3.28 36.31 4.05
N ARG A 303 -3.51 37.48 3.43
CA ARG A 303 -2.70 38.70 3.66
C ARG A 303 -2.71 39.12 5.13
N LEU A 304 -3.90 39.24 5.74
CA LEU A 304 -4.04 39.59 7.14
C LEU A 304 -3.28 38.60 8.04
N ARG A 305 -3.42 37.29 7.77
CA ARG A 305 -2.71 36.28 8.56
C ARG A 305 -1.19 36.37 8.41
N MET A 306 -0.68 36.69 7.22
CA MET A 306 0.75 36.91 7.01
C MET A 306 1.26 38.10 7.84
N GLU A 307 0.51 39.20 7.88
CA GLU A 307 0.85 40.38 8.68
C GLU A 307 0.88 40.06 10.19
N GLU A 308 -0.12 39.33 10.69
CA GLU A 308 -0.15 38.86 12.08
C GLU A 308 1.06 37.96 12.41
N MET A 309 1.41 37.03 11.50
CA MET A 309 2.55 36.13 11.68
C MET A 309 3.89 36.86 11.77
N VAL A 310 4.06 37.94 11.00
CA VAL A 310 5.25 38.79 11.07
C VAL A 310 5.36 39.45 12.45
N VAL A 311 4.23 39.91 13.00
CA VAL A 311 4.19 40.50 14.36
C VAL A 311 4.46 39.44 15.43
N GLU A 312 3.86 38.25 15.32
CA GLU A 312 4.02 37.14 16.29
C GLU A 312 5.46 36.61 16.36
N MET A 313 6.17 36.54 15.22
CA MET A 313 7.49 35.89 15.13
C MET A 313 8.68 36.87 15.18
N GLY A 314 8.44 38.19 15.14
CA GLY A 314 9.50 39.21 15.19
C GLY A 314 10.44 39.21 13.97
N GLU A 315 11.61 39.86 14.10
CA GLU A 315 12.59 40.07 13.00
C GLU A 315 13.15 38.78 12.33
N GLN A 316 12.82 37.58 12.84
CA GLN A 316 13.35 36.31 12.32
C GLN A 316 12.84 35.93 10.92
N ILE A 317 11.76 36.55 10.43
CA ILE A 317 11.18 36.27 9.09
C ILE A 317 11.83 37.12 7.98
N GLY A 318 12.54 38.21 8.31
CA GLY A 318 13.00 39.24 7.36
C GLY A 318 14.05 38.83 6.32
N ARG A 319 14.33 37.53 6.12
CA ARG A 319 15.27 37.02 5.10
C ARG A 319 14.69 35.93 4.19
N ALA A 320 13.40 35.58 4.31
CA ALA A 320 12.74 34.74 3.31
C ALA A 320 12.17 35.68 2.23
N HIS A 321 12.93 35.83 1.15
CA HIS A 321 12.60 36.70 0.02
C HIS A 321 11.19 36.40 -0.53
N VAL A 322 10.41 37.49 -0.65
CA VAL A 322 9.21 37.63 -1.50
C VAL A 322 9.55 37.30 -2.95
#